data_AF-A0A9P5TUC1-F1
#
_entry.id   AF-A0A9P5TUC1-F1
#
_cell.length_a   1.000
_cell.length_b   1.000
_cell.length_c   1.000
_cell.angle_alpha   90.00
_cell.angle_beta   90.00
_cell.angle_gamma   90.00
#
_symmetry.space_group_name_H-M   'P 1'
#
loop_
_entity.id
_entity.type
_entity.pdbx_description
1 polymer ?
#
loop_
_entity_poly.entity_id
_entity_poly.type
_entity_poly.pdbx_seq_one_letter_code
_entity_poly.pdbx_strand_id
1 'polypeptide(L)'
;MSSIPSTSSSINGYSPHPNGSTSHSEVAAEATSIDTSASSPSSSSYPTNGYPQAPYQNSHNEEIVSHLYHSGFQTGNYADTILHVHQNVYRLHAIILSRSPFLAHLMSTSPHTNGPRVIYVHLDQEPEVTQEVPLGYLYSAISLNLIRPENARGVLAAGCLLSGMDELCQYAYNVCRQSMSVETIGGWVDFIDALPSQTDGTTTPELPSTSIFGQYAQRLRDDVFHFLVVTLPEVLEVQRAPQEPSSGPSGRDILLQIYSRVPFEMFKSAIESPTFIIGSDQARFKFAKDAIELRKRGIARGLGAEETVVLAFGQGTFGSSAVHITRKMRKRPLWKVNS
;
A
#
# COMPACT_ATOMS: atom_id res chain seq x y z
N MET A 1 -2.06 -10.78 -67.80
CA MET A 1 -2.36 -9.46 -68.40
C MET A 1 -3.85 -9.24 -68.25
N SER A 2 -4.41 -8.32 -67.48
CA SER A 2 -3.87 -7.19 -66.72
C SER A 2 -4.81 -6.91 -65.54
N SER A 3 -4.20 -6.54 -64.43
CA SER A 3 -4.79 -6.10 -63.16
C SER A 3 -5.25 -4.64 -63.24
N ILE A 4 -6.38 -4.31 -62.61
CA ILE A 4 -6.74 -2.94 -62.20
C ILE A 4 -6.95 -2.98 -60.68
N PRO A 5 -6.18 -2.27 -59.85
CA PRO A 5 -6.49 -2.09 -58.44
C PRO A 5 -7.34 -0.84 -58.24
N SER A 6 -8.39 -0.99 -57.44
CA SER A 6 -9.22 0.10 -56.93
C SER A 6 -8.49 0.80 -55.77
N THR A 7 -8.36 2.11 -55.85
CA THR A 7 -7.83 2.96 -54.78
C THR A 7 -8.90 3.19 -53.71
N SER A 8 -8.72 2.61 -52.52
CA SER A 8 -9.48 3.01 -51.33
C SER A 8 -8.62 3.89 -50.43
N SER A 9 -8.94 5.18 -50.39
CA SER A 9 -8.46 6.14 -49.42
C SER A 9 -8.99 5.78 -48.02
N SER A 10 -8.10 5.33 -47.13
CA SER A 10 -8.42 5.14 -45.73
C SER A 10 -8.31 6.48 -45.00
N ILE A 11 -9.48 7.06 -44.70
CA ILE A 11 -9.66 8.18 -43.78
C ILE A 11 -9.22 7.73 -42.38
N ASN A 12 -8.21 8.40 -41.81
CA ASN A 12 -7.84 8.27 -40.41
C ASN A 12 -9.00 8.74 -39.53
N GLY A 13 -9.73 7.78 -38.96
CA GLY A 13 -10.77 8.03 -37.97
C GLY A 13 -10.16 8.53 -36.67
N TYR A 14 -10.24 9.84 -36.46
CA TYR A 14 -10.09 10.47 -35.15
C TYR A 14 -11.34 10.15 -34.31
N SER A 15 -11.15 9.47 -33.19
CA SER A 15 -12.10 9.48 -32.07
C SER A 15 -11.27 9.70 -30.81
N PRO A 16 -11.24 10.92 -30.25
CA PRO A 16 -10.49 11.20 -29.04
C PRO A 16 -11.32 10.70 -27.84
N HIS A 17 -11.15 9.43 -27.51
CA HIS A 17 -11.51 8.95 -26.19
C HIS A 17 -10.28 9.12 -25.29
N PRO A 18 -10.28 10.08 -24.34
CA PRO A 18 -9.19 10.20 -23.38
C PRO A 18 -9.14 8.94 -22.50
N ASN A 19 -7.93 8.56 -22.08
CA ASN A 19 -7.76 7.54 -21.05
C ASN A 19 -8.28 8.13 -19.72
N GLY A 20 -9.42 7.61 -19.23
CA GLY A 20 -9.91 7.78 -17.86
C GLY A 20 -10.15 9.21 -17.33
N SER A 21 -11.30 9.84 -17.61
CA SER A 21 -11.89 10.83 -16.68
C SER A 21 -13.36 11.19 -16.97
N THR A 22 -14.19 11.22 -15.92
CA THR A 22 -15.38 12.07 -15.82
C THR A 22 -15.20 13.07 -14.66
N SER A 23 -15.21 14.36 -15.02
CA SER A 23 -15.54 15.57 -14.24
C SER A 23 -14.85 15.88 -12.90
N HIS A 24 -14.07 16.98 -12.83
CA HIS A 24 -14.50 18.26 -12.22
C HIS A 24 -13.43 19.38 -12.28
N SER A 25 -13.91 20.57 -12.68
CA SER A 25 -13.60 21.95 -12.27
C SER A 25 -12.15 22.44 -12.05
N GLU A 26 -11.75 23.35 -12.93
CA GLU A 26 -10.64 24.30 -12.85
C GLU A 26 -10.71 25.22 -11.62
N VAL A 27 -9.57 25.49 -10.96
CA VAL A 27 -9.17 26.85 -10.52
C VAL A 27 -7.63 26.96 -10.57
N ALA A 28 -7.20 28.11 -11.07
CA ALA A 28 -5.85 28.50 -11.46
C ALA A 28 -4.85 28.75 -10.31
N ALA A 29 -3.58 28.80 -10.71
CA ALA A 29 -2.37 29.02 -9.94
C ALA A 29 -2.23 30.44 -9.36
N GLU A 30 -1.39 30.58 -8.32
CA GLU A 30 -0.49 31.73 -8.20
C GLU A 30 0.74 31.40 -7.32
N ALA A 31 1.88 31.98 -7.72
CA ALA A 31 3.21 31.76 -7.17
C ALA A 31 3.68 32.98 -6.37
N THR A 32 4.45 32.78 -5.30
CA THR A 32 5.36 33.81 -4.76
C THR A 32 6.59 33.20 -4.08
N SER A 33 7.74 33.70 -4.49
CA SER A 33 9.12 33.52 -4.00
C SER A 33 9.41 34.21 -2.66
N ILE A 34 10.43 33.74 -1.91
CA ILE A 34 11.64 34.49 -1.48
C ILE A 34 12.54 33.66 -0.53
N ASP A 35 13.80 33.52 -0.98
CA ASP A 35 15.12 33.32 -0.32
C ASP A 35 15.31 33.41 1.22
N THR A 36 16.19 32.58 1.83
CA THR A 36 17.64 32.88 2.06
C THR A 36 18.40 31.81 2.91
N SER A 37 19.54 31.35 2.36
CA SER A 37 20.89 31.10 2.97
C SER A 37 21.17 30.16 4.17
N ALA A 38 22.06 29.17 3.94
CA ALA A 38 23.23 28.80 4.79
C ALA A 38 24.07 27.70 4.08
N SER A 39 25.12 28.02 3.32
CA SER A 39 26.56 28.02 3.71
C SER A 39 27.18 26.66 4.09
N SER A 40 28.06 26.10 3.23
CA SER A 40 29.38 25.51 3.59
C SER A 40 30.19 25.02 2.36
N PRO A 41 31.53 24.89 2.46
CA PRO A 41 32.45 25.20 1.36
C PRO A 41 33.30 24.05 0.78
N SER A 42 33.69 24.25 -0.48
CA SER A 42 34.99 24.01 -1.13
C SER A 42 35.78 22.70 -0.91
N SER A 43 35.98 21.92 -1.99
CA SER A 43 37.32 21.76 -2.63
C SER A 43 37.31 20.82 -3.84
N SER A 44 37.53 21.34 -5.05
CA SER A 44 38.33 20.64 -6.07
C SER A 44 38.85 21.63 -7.11
N SER A 45 40.15 21.87 -7.06
CA SER A 45 40.92 22.69 -7.99
C SER A 45 41.23 21.91 -9.27
N TYR A 46 40.41 22.09 -10.30
CA TYR A 46 40.75 21.84 -11.70
C TYR A 46 40.18 22.96 -12.57
N PRO A 47 40.94 23.54 -13.51
CA PRO A 47 40.43 24.56 -14.42
C PRO A 47 39.54 23.88 -15.47
N THR A 48 38.24 23.81 -15.20
CA THR A 48 37.23 23.50 -16.21
C THR A 48 36.93 24.78 -16.98
N ASN A 49 37.00 24.71 -18.32
CA ASN A 49 36.63 25.83 -19.19
C ASN A 49 35.23 26.32 -18.84
N GLY A 50 35.16 27.60 -18.44
CA GLY A 50 33.99 28.25 -17.84
C GLY A 50 32.85 28.54 -18.80
N TYR A 51 32.13 27.50 -19.21
CA TYR A 51 30.71 27.63 -19.48
C TYR A 51 29.95 26.85 -18.42
N PRO A 52 29.28 27.50 -17.45
CA PRO A 52 28.24 26.83 -16.69
C PRO A 52 27.19 26.39 -17.70
N GLN A 53 27.06 25.08 -17.97
CA GLN A 53 25.89 24.57 -18.67
C GLN A 53 24.68 24.89 -17.79
N ALA A 54 23.99 25.95 -18.19
CA ALA A 54 22.87 26.56 -17.52
C ALA A 54 21.60 25.68 -17.71
N PRO A 55 20.53 25.90 -16.91
CA PRO A 55 19.37 25.02 -16.68
C PRO A 55 18.48 24.65 -17.88
N TYR A 56 18.87 25.00 -19.12
CA TYR A 56 18.11 24.75 -20.34
C TYR A 56 17.87 23.27 -20.63
N GLN A 57 18.83 22.39 -20.31
CA GLN A 57 18.66 20.94 -20.52
C GLN A 57 17.57 20.35 -19.63
N ASN A 58 17.47 20.81 -18.37
CA ASN A 58 16.44 20.34 -17.44
C ASN A 58 15.06 20.84 -17.87
N SER A 59 14.95 22.12 -18.25
CA SER A 59 13.69 22.69 -18.77
C SER A 59 13.22 21.98 -20.04
N HIS A 60 14.11 21.67 -20.98
CA HIS A 60 13.73 20.95 -22.20
C HIS A 60 13.27 19.51 -21.92
N ASN A 61 13.95 18.82 -21.01
CA ASN A 61 13.54 17.48 -20.60
C ASN A 61 12.16 17.49 -19.90
N GLU A 62 11.89 18.48 -19.06
CA GLU A 62 10.58 18.67 -18.42
C GLU A 62 9.46 18.91 -19.44
N GLU A 63 9.70 19.73 -20.47
CA GLU A 63 8.76 19.94 -21.57
C GLU A 63 8.45 18.63 -22.32
N ILE A 64 9.47 17.83 -22.62
CA ILE A 64 9.31 16.52 -23.26
C ILE A 64 8.47 15.59 -22.38
N VAL A 65 8.82 15.46 -21.11
CA VAL A 65 8.12 14.58 -20.16
C VAL A 65 6.67 15.04 -19.96
N SER A 66 6.44 16.34 -19.85
CA SER A 66 5.09 16.92 -19.76
C SER A 66 4.27 16.62 -21.01
N HIS A 67 4.85 16.80 -22.20
CA HIS A 67 4.17 16.49 -23.46
C HIS A 67 3.88 14.99 -23.60
N LEU A 68 4.83 14.11 -23.24
CA LEU A 68 4.62 12.66 -23.24
C LEU A 68 3.50 12.23 -22.29
N TYR A 69 3.39 12.87 -21.13
CA TYR A 69 2.30 12.60 -20.20
C TYR A 69 0.94 13.04 -20.76
N HIS A 70 0.81 14.29 -21.21
CA HIS A 70 -0.46 14.82 -21.71
C HIS A 70 -0.85 14.20 -23.05
N SER A 71 -0.03 14.37 -24.09
CA SER A 71 -0.32 13.86 -25.43
C SER A 71 -0.22 12.34 -25.47
N GLY A 72 0.81 11.75 -24.89
CA GLY A 72 1.03 10.31 -24.97
C GLY A 72 0.10 9.52 -24.04
N PHE A 73 0.18 9.76 -22.73
CA PHE A 73 -0.57 8.96 -21.75
C PHE A 73 -2.06 9.35 -21.65
N GLN A 74 -2.39 10.63 -21.49
CA GLN A 74 -3.79 11.02 -21.26
C GLN A 74 -4.66 10.89 -22.53
N THR A 75 -4.12 11.24 -23.71
CA THR A 75 -4.90 11.16 -24.96
C THR A 75 -4.64 9.90 -25.79
N GLY A 76 -3.57 9.15 -25.51
CA GLY A 76 -3.21 7.96 -26.28
C GLY A 76 -2.73 8.27 -27.70
N ASN A 77 -2.27 9.49 -27.98
CA ASN A 77 -1.77 9.86 -29.30
C ASN A 77 -0.50 9.08 -29.62
N TYR A 78 -0.40 8.55 -30.85
CA TYR A 78 0.73 7.76 -31.34
C TYR A 78 0.97 6.43 -30.60
N ALA A 79 -0.01 5.96 -29.83
CA ALA A 79 0.04 4.67 -29.18
C ALA A 79 0.18 3.52 -30.21
N ASP A 80 1.13 2.63 -29.95
CA ASP A 80 1.41 1.42 -30.72
C ASP A 80 1.00 0.14 -29.96
N THR A 81 0.55 0.28 -28.71
CA THR A 81 0.18 -0.80 -27.81
C THR A 81 -1.17 -0.53 -27.15
N ILE A 82 -2.02 -1.55 -27.11
CA ILE A 82 -3.30 -1.55 -26.40
C ILE A 82 -3.16 -2.49 -25.19
N LEU A 83 -3.31 -1.92 -24.00
CA LEU A 83 -3.25 -2.64 -22.74
C LEU A 83 -4.66 -2.80 -22.19
N HIS A 84 -5.11 -4.04 -22.05
CA HIS A 84 -6.34 -4.39 -21.35
C HIS A 84 -6.02 -4.72 -19.90
N VAL A 85 -6.69 -4.03 -18.96
CA VAL A 85 -6.61 -4.36 -17.55
C VAL A 85 -8.00 -4.30 -16.94
N HIS A 86 -8.51 -5.44 -16.48
CA HIS A 86 -9.92 -5.60 -16.10
C HIS A 86 -10.88 -5.09 -17.20
N GLN A 87 -11.69 -4.07 -16.91
CA GLN A 87 -12.65 -3.45 -17.82
C GLN A 87 -12.07 -2.24 -18.55
N ASN A 88 -10.84 -1.82 -18.20
CA ASN A 88 -10.21 -0.65 -18.76
C ASN A 88 -9.31 -1.02 -19.93
N VAL A 89 -9.29 -0.14 -20.93
CA VAL A 89 -8.46 -0.27 -22.12
C VAL A 89 -7.63 1.00 -22.25
N TYR A 90 -6.31 0.83 -22.30
CA TYR A 90 -5.37 1.94 -22.39
C TYR A 90 -4.61 1.88 -23.71
N ARG A 91 -4.54 3.01 -24.41
CA ARG A 91 -3.69 3.20 -25.58
C ARG A 91 -2.35 3.78 -25.13
N LEU A 92 -1.29 2.98 -25.21
CA LEU A 92 0.03 3.25 -24.62
C LEU A 92 1.18 2.98 -25.61
N HIS A 93 2.40 3.32 -25.21
CA HIS A 93 3.60 3.27 -26.05
C HIS A 93 4.56 2.18 -25.57
N ALA A 94 4.93 1.24 -26.44
CA ALA A 94 5.77 0.10 -26.11
C ALA A 94 7.10 0.51 -25.47
N ILE A 95 7.73 1.57 -25.98
CA ILE A 95 9.00 2.09 -25.45
C ILE A 95 8.89 2.61 -24.01
N ILE A 96 7.74 3.17 -23.64
CA ILE A 96 7.48 3.64 -22.28
C ILE A 96 7.12 2.45 -21.38
N LEU A 97 6.29 1.54 -21.88
CA LEU A 97 5.92 0.32 -21.15
C LEU A 97 7.10 -0.59 -20.85
N SER A 98 8.11 -0.63 -21.72
CA SER A 98 9.30 -1.46 -21.51
C SER A 98 10.15 -1.07 -20.28
N ARG A 99 9.86 0.09 -19.67
CA ARG A 99 10.44 0.48 -18.37
C ARG A 99 9.96 -0.41 -17.21
N SER A 100 8.79 -1.04 -17.34
CA SER A 100 8.31 -2.06 -16.42
C SER A 100 8.80 -3.43 -16.90
N PRO A 101 9.60 -4.16 -16.10
CA PRO A 101 10.04 -5.52 -16.46
C PRO A 101 8.87 -6.48 -16.72
N PHE A 102 7.80 -6.35 -15.94
CA PHE A 102 6.58 -7.15 -16.10
C PHE A 102 5.91 -6.88 -17.45
N LEU A 103 5.67 -5.62 -17.80
CA LEU A 103 5.04 -5.26 -19.09
C LEU A 103 5.96 -5.57 -20.26
N ALA A 104 7.28 -5.40 -20.12
CA ALA A 104 8.26 -5.81 -21.13
C ALA A 104 8.18 -7.31 -21.41
N HIS A 105 8.07 -8.14 -20.36
CA HIS A 105 7.88 -9.58 -20.49
C HIS A 105 6.55 -9.95 -21.14
N LEU A 106 5.45 -9.30 -20.75
CA LEU A 106 4.15 -9.52 -21.41
C LEU A 106 4.20 -9.14 -22.88
N MET A 107 4.86 -8.02 -23.22
CA MET A 107 5.04 -7.64 -24.62
C MET A 107 5.91 -8.65 -25.37
N SER A 108 6.95 -9.25 -24.79
CA SER A 108 7.78 -10.22 -25.51
C SER A 108 7.12 -11.58 -25.72
N THR A 109 6.19 -11.96 -24.83
CA THR A 109 5.50 -13.27 -24.85
C THR A 109 4.12 -13.24 -25.51
N SER A 110 3.53 -12.05 -25.70
CA SER A 110 2.22 -11.91 -26.35
C SER A 110 2.34 -12.10 -27.88
N PRO A 111 1.42 -12.87 -28.51
CA PRO A 111 1.40 -13.06 -29.96
C PRO A 111 1.36 -11.73 -30.72
N HIS A 112 2.26 -11.59 -31.70
CA HIS A 112 2.25 -10.42 -32.56
C HIS A 112 1.20 -10.60 -33.66
N THR A 113 0.17 -9.73 -33.65
CA THR A 113 -0.82 -9.67 -34.73
C THR A 113 -0.45 -8.54 -35.69
N ASN A 114 -0.96 -8.58 -36.92
CA ASN A 114 -0.78 -7.47 -37.86
C ASN A 114 -1.59 -6.26 -37.35
N GLY A 115 -0.94 -5.29 -36.72
CA GLY A 115 -1.58 -4.12 -36.13
C GLY A 115 -0.92 -3.64 -34.83
N PRO A 116 -1.61 -2.77 -34.04
CA PRO A 116 -1.13 -2.39 -32.72
C PRO A 116 -1.05 -3.61 -31.80
N ARG A 117 0.01 -3.68 -30.99
CA ARG A 117 0.23 -4.81 -30.08
C ARG A 117 -0.85 -4.81 -29.00
N VAL A 118 -1.51 -5.93 -28.77
CA VAL A 118 -2.52 -6.06 -27.70
C VAL A 118 -1.97 -6.95 -26.58
N ILE A 119 -1.99 -6.45 -25.35
CA ILE A 119 -1.56 -7.18 -24.15
C ILE A 119 -2.65 -7.13 -23.07
N TYR A 120 -2.73 -8.19 -22.27
CA TYR A 120 -3.74 -8.36 -21.23
C TYR A 120 -3.06 -8.53 -19.88
N VAL A 121 -3.55 -7.81 -18.87
CA VAL A 121 -3.14 -7.98 -17.48
C VAL A 121 -4.37 -8.47 -16.70
N HIS A 122 -4.29 -9.71 -16.27
CA HIS A 122 -5.33 -10.36 -15.47
C HIS A 122 -5.11 -10.03 -13.99
N LEU A 123 -6.09 -9.36 -13.39
CA LEU A 123 -6.06 -8.89 -12.00
C LEU A 123 -7.27 -9.40 -11.20
N ASP A 124 -7.97 -10.43 -11.68
CA ASP A 124 -9.23 -10.92 -11.09
C ASP A 124 -9.07 -11.39 -9.62
N GLN A 125 -7.85 -11.64 -9.18
CA GLN A 125 -7.50 -12.03 -7.81
C GLN A 125 -7.01 -10.86 -6.94
N GLU A 126 -6.85 -9.66 -7.51
CA GLU A 126 -6.13 -8.53 -6.90
C GLU A 126 -6.96 -7.23 -6.96
N PRO A 127 -8.06 -7.15 -6.19
CA PRO A 127 -8.99 -6.02 -6.25
C PRO A 127 -8.39 -4.69 -5.77
N GLU A 128 -7.30 -4.74 -5.01
CA GLU A 128 -6.63 -3.55 -4.48
C GLU A 128 -5.85 -2.80 -5.58
N VAL A 129 -5.47 -3.44 -6.70
CA VAL A 129 -4.54 -2.88 -7.69
C VAL A 129 -5.16 -1.73 -8.49
N THR A 130 -4.71 -0.49 -8.23
CA THR A 130 -5.07 0.70 -9.02
C THR A 130 -4.07 0.93 -10.15
N GLN A 131 -4.55 1.16 -11.38
CA GLN A 131 -3.71 1.06 -12.58
C GLN A 131 -3.26 2.42 -13.13
N GLU A 132 -4.10 3.45 -13.02
CA GLU A 132 -3.88 4.72 -13.72
C GLU A 132 -2.61 5.45 -13.26
N VAL A 133 -2.39 5.50 -11.95
CA VAL A 133 -1.24 6.23 -11.37
C VAL A 133 0.10 5.56 -11.71
N PRO A 134 0.31 4.24 -11.52
CA PRO A 134 1.54 3.57 -11.95
C PRO A 134 1.78 3.62 -13.46
N LEU A 135 0.74 3.47 -14.28
CA LEU A 135 0.89 3.58 -15.74
C LEU A 135 1.26 4.99 -16.17
N GLY A 136 0.66 6.02 -15.55
CA GLY A 136 1.06 7.40 -15.77
C GLY A 136 2.47 7.72 -15.26
N TYR A 137 2.90 7.08 -14.17
CA TYR A 137 4.24 7.24 -13.60
C TYR A 137 5.35 6.82 -14.58
N LEU A 138 5.09 5.81 -15.43
CA LEU A 138 6.02 5.42 -16.49
C LEU A 138 6.33 6.56 -17.48
N TYR A 139 5.38 7.48 -17.67
CA TYR A 139 5.54 8.66 -18.51
C TYR A 139 6.11 9.84 -17.73
N SER A 140 5.60 10.09 -16.52
CA SER A 140 6.02 11.25 -15.71
C SER A 140 5.75 11.07 -14.22
N ALA A 141 6.71 11.56 -13.41
CA ALA A 141 6.59 11.63 -11.95
C ALA A 141 5.47 12.56 -11.47
N ILE A 142 4.85 13.36 -12.35
CA ILE A 142 3.67 14.17 -12.00
C ILE A 142 2.53 13.31 -11.44
N SER A 143 2.47 12.02 -11.81
CA SER A 143 1.50 11.06 -11.30
C SER A 143 1.61 10.85 -9.78
N LEU A 144 2.76 11.15 -9.16
CA LEU A 144 2.91 11.11 -7.70
C LEU A 144 1.94 12.08 -7.01
N ASN A 145 1.60 13.20 -7.66
CA ASN A 145 0.64 14.18 -7.14
C ASN A 145 -0.79 13.64 -7.08
N LEU A 146 -1.07 12.48 -7.67
CA LEU A 146 -2.38 11.80 -7.64
C LEU A 146 -2.48 10.78 -6.51
N ILE A 147 -1.38 10.51 -5.80
CA ILE A 147 -1.36 9.57 -4.68
C ILE A 147 -1.98 10.24 -3.46
N ARG A 148 -2.96 9.56 -2.88
CA ARG A 148 -3.72 9.98 -1.71
C ARG A 148 -3.85 8.80 -0.75
N PRO A 149 -4.11 9.02 0.55
CA PRO A 149 -4.29 7.93 1.52
C PRO A 149 -5.26 6.82 1.05
N GLU A 150 -6.32 7.20 0.32
CA GLU A 150 -7.38 6.31 -0.11
C GLU A 150 -6.93 5.35 -1.23
N ASN A 151 -6.02 5.78 -2.10
CA ASN A 151 -5.53 4.98 -3.24
C ASN A 151 -4.09 4.45 -3.05
N ALA A 152 -3.35 4.92 -2.03
CA ALA A 152 -1.93 4.61 -1.86
C ALA A 152 -1.64 3.10 -1.76
N ARG A 153 -2.53 2.34 -1.11
CA ARG A 153 -2.42 0.87 -1.04
C ARG A 153 -2.45 0.24 -2.43
N GLY A 154 -3.41 0.64 -3.25
CA GLY A 154 -3.54 0.13 -4.61
C GLY A 154 -2.40 0.54 -5.52
N VAL A 155 -1.88 1.76 -5.35
CA VAL A 155 -0.71 2.24 -6.10
C VAL A 155 0.53 1.45 -5.71
N LEU A 156 0.71 1.16 -4.41
CA LEU A 156 1.81 0.34 -3.92
C LEU A 156 1.76 -1.08 -4.48
N ALA A 157 0.60 -1.74 -4.41
CA ALA A 157 0.38 -3.07 -4.98
C ALA A 157 0.71 -3.10 -6.48
N ALA A 158 0.19 -2.13 -7.23
CA ALA A 158 0.42 -2.03 -8.65
C ALA A 158 1.89 -1.76 -9.00
N GLY A 159 2.56 -0.88 -8.27
CA GLY A 159 3.99 -0.61 -8.45
C GLY A 159 4.86 -1.85 -8.21
N CYS A 160 4.54 -2.63 -7.18
CA CYS A 160 5.20 -3.90 -6.89
C CYS A 160 4.95 -4.96 -7.98
N LEU A 161 3.70 -5.07 -8.47
CA LEU A 161 3.35 -5.99 -9.56
C LEU A 161 4.07 -5.65 -10.87
N LEU A 162 4.05 -4.36 -11.26
CA LEU A 162 4.65 -3.92 -12.52
C LEU A 162 6.18 -3.94 -12.45
N SER A 163 6.77 -3.84 -11.25
CA SER A 163 8.22 -3.80 -11.00
C SER A 163 8.94 -2.62 -11.68
N GLY A 164 10.16 -2.33 -11.25
CA GLY A 164 10.99 -1.24 -11.82
C GLY A 164 10.52 0.18 -11.48
N MET A 165 9.68 0.34 -10.45
CA MET A 165 9.17 1.64 -9.98
C MET A 165 9.44 1.85 -8.48
N ASP A 166 10.68 1.64 -8.04
CA ASP A 166 11.02 1.64 -6.61
C ASP A 166 10.67 2.96 -5.90
N GLU A 167 10.89 4.09 -6.56
CA GLU A 167 10.54 5.42 -6.03
C GLU A 167 9.02 5.60 -5.85
N LEU A 168 8.22 5.13 -6.81
CA LEU A 168 6.75 5.14 -6.71
C LEU A 168 6.30 4.28 -5.53
N CYS A 169 6.82 3.07 -5.43
CA CYS A 169 6.50 2.15 -4.34
C CYS A 169 6.88 2.75 -2.98
N GLN A 170 8.09 3.31 -2.86
CA GLN A 170 8.56 3.92 -1.62
C GLN A 170 7.72 5.15 -1.24
N TYR A 171 7.31 5.97 -2.22
CA TYR A 171 6.42 7.10 -1.98
C TYR A 171 5.04 6.64 -1.52
N ALA A 172 4.40 5.72 -2.25
CA ALA A 172 3.08 5.18 -1.90
C ALA A 172 3.09 4.51 -0.52
N TYR A 173 4.12 3.74 -0.19
CA TYR A 173 4.31 3.17 1.14
C TYR A 173 4.42 4.25 2.23
N ASN A 174 5.13 5.34 1.99
CA ASN A 174 5.21 6.44 2.96
C ASN A 174 3.83 7.09 3.20
N VAL A 175 3.02 7.27 2.14
CA VAL A 175 1.64 7.76 2.27
C VAL A 175 0.78 6.78 3.06
N CYS A 176 0.88 5.47 2.79
CA CYS A 176 0.22 4.43 3.59
C CYS A 176 0.57 4.57 5.08
N ARG A 177 1.86 4.66 5.42
CA ARG A 177 2.32 4.78 6.81
C ARG A 177 1.83 6.06 7.47
N GLN A 178 1.84 7.18 6.77
CA GLN A 178 1.36 8.47 7.29
C GLN A 178 -0.17 8.51 7.49
N SER A 179 -0.91 7.67 6.79
CA SER A 179 -2.37 7.58 6.93
C SER A 179 -2.85 6.78 8.15
N MET A 180 -1.94 6.15 8.90
CA MET A 180 -2.27 5.41 10.12
C MET A 180 -2.66 6.38 11.24
N SER A 181 -3.89 6.24 11.74
CA SER A 181 -4.49 7.10 12.76
C SER A 181 -5.46 6.30 13.62
N VAL A 182 -6.01 6.93 14.67
CA VAL A 182 -7.01 6.29 15.55
C VAL A 182 -8.24 5.87 14.75
N GLU A 183 -8.62 6.65 13.74
CA GLU A 183 -9.80 6.45 12.91
C GLU A 183 -9.57 5.36 11.85
N THR A 184 -8.36 5.27 11.29
CA THR A 184 -8.04 4.39 10.16
C THR A 184 -7.45 3.04 10.57
N ILE A 185 -6.92 2.92 11.80
CA ILE A 185 -6.21 1.71 12.25
C ILE A 185 -7.06 0.43 12.16
N GLY A 186 -8.38 0.53 12.35
CA GLY A 186 -9.28 -0.60 12.18
C GLY A 186 -9.23 -1.20 10.78
N GLY A 187 -9.26 -0.35 9.74
CA GLY A 187 -9.16 -0.79 8.34
C GLY A 187 -7.77 -1.33 8.00
N TRP A 188 -6.72 -0.79 8.61
CA TRP A 188 -5.36 -1.31 8.46
C TRP A 188 -5.19 -2.70 9.07
N VAL A 189 -5.78 -2.94 10.23
CA VAL A 189 -5.77 -4.24 10.90
C VAL A 189 -6.52 -5.29 10.06
N ASP A 190 -7.72 -4.96 9.57
CA ASP A 190 -8.51 -5.85 8.71
C ASP A 190 -7.73 -6.19 7.42
N PHE A 191 -7.04 -5.21 6.84
CA PHE A 191 -6.20 -5.39 5.65
C PHE A 191 -5.02 -6.32 5.90
N ILE A 192 -4.25 -6.12 6.98
CA ILE A 192 -3.07 -6.96 7.27
C ILE A 192 -3.45 -8.40 7.61
N ASP A 193 -4.63 -8.63 8.22
CA ASP A 193 -5.14 -9.97 8.50
C ASP A 193 -5.53 -10.72 7.21
N ALA A 194 -6.04 -10.00 6.22
CA ALA A 194 -6.39 -10.56 4.91
C ALA A 194 -5.16 -10.89 4.04
N LEU A 195 -4.01 -10.27 4.30
CA LEU A 195 -2.80 -10.53 3.54
C LEU A 195 -2.26 -11.93 3.83
N PRO A 196 -1.95 -12.76 2.81
CA PRO A 196 -1.45 -14.11 3.01
C PRO A 196 -0.19 -14.10 3.88
N SER A 197 -0.20 -14.92 4.94
CA SER A 197 0.95 -15.09 5.83
C SER A 197 2.06 -15.85 5.10
N GLN A 198 3.26 -15.29 5.05
CA GLN A 198 4.45 -16.00 4.57
C GLN A 198 4.91 -16.99 5.65
N THR A 199 4.17 -18.06 5.92
CA THR A 199 4.67 -19.29 6.58
C THR A 199 3.58 -20.33 6.73
N ASP A 200 3.71 -21.43 5.98
CA ASP A 200 3.70 -22.79 6.53
C ASP A 200 4.59 -23.65 5.63
N GLY A 201 5.86 -23.81 6.01
CA GLY A 201 6.86 -24.61 5.29
C GLY A 201 6.62 -26.13 5.38
N THR A 202 5.36 -26.58 5.34
CA THR A 202 5.00 -28.00 5.53
C THR A 202 4.32 -28.66 4.33
N THR A 203 4.09 -27.96 3.21
CA THR A 203 3.55 -28.62 2.00
C THR A 203 4.19 -28.09 0.74
N THR A 204 5.05 -28.92 0.11
CA THR A 204 5.49 -28.87 -1.30
C THR A 204 6.22 -27.60 -1.80
N PRO A 205 7.28 -27.71 -2.64
CA PRO A 205 7.89 -26.56 -3.29
C PRO A 205 6.99 -26.11 -4.45
N GLU A 206 5.82 -25.55 -4.13
CA GLU A 206 5.07 -24.72 -5.06
C GLU A 206 5.52 -23.26 -4.90
N LEU A 207 5.52 -22.52 -6.01
CA LEU A 207 6.15 -21.22 -6.18
C LEU A 207 5.90 -20.27 -4.99
N PRO A 208 6.87 -19.42 -4.62
CA PRO A 208 6.65 -18.44 -3.56
C PRO A 208 5.40 -17.63 -3.91
N SER A 209 4.38 -17.71 -3.05
CA SER A 209 3.23 -16.81 -3.09
C SER A 209 3.73 -15.41 -2.75
N THR A 210 4.36 -14.76 -3.73
CA THR A 210 4.83 -13.39 -3.62
C THR A 210 3.60 -12.53 -3.48
N SER A 211 3.31 -12.08 -2.26
CA SER A 211 2.33 -11.04 -2.00
C SER A 211 2.50 -9.92 -3.04
N ILE A 212 1.40 -9.42 -3.62
CA ILE A 212 1.41 -8.27 -4.54
C ILE A 212 2.08 -7.02 -3.96
N PHE A 213 2.27 -6.96 -2.64
CA PHE A 213 2.98 -5.88 -1.96
C PHE A 213 4.50 -6.14 -1.81
N GLY A 214 5.01 -7.27 -2.30
CA GLY A 214 6.41 -7.66 -2.23
C GLY A 214 6.98 -7.55 -0.81
N GLN A 215 8.13 -6.88 -0.68
CA GLN A 215 8.78 -6.60 0.61
C GLN A 215 7.99 -5.64 1.52
N TYR A 216 7.09 -4.83 0.95
CA TYR A 216 6.32 -3.86 1.72
C TYR A 216 5.19 -4.52 2.52
N ALA A 217 4.79 -5.74 2.16
CA ALA A 217 3.80 -6.50 2.92
C ALA A 217 4.22 -6.60 4.39
N GLN A 218 5.44 -7.09 4.66
CA GLN A 218 5.94 -7.25 6.01
C GLN A 218 6.15 -5.91 6.72
N ARG A 219 6.73 -4.92 6.01
CA ARG A 219 6.93 -3.57 6.56
C ARG A 219 5.63 -2.94 7.04
N LEU A 220 4.54 -3.08 6.27
CA LEU A 220 3.23 -2.58 6.67
C LEU A 220 2.68 -3.33 7.90
N ARG A 221 2.91 -4.64 8.04
CA ARG A 221 2.52 -5.36 9.27
C ARG A 221 3.29 -4.83 10.47
N ASP A 222 4.59 -4.62 10.31
CA ASP A 222 5.47 -4.11 11.37
C ASP A 222 5.07 -2.68 11.77
N ASP A 223 4.74 -1.82 10.81
CA ASP A 223 4.26 -0.45 11.05
C ASP A 223 2.90 -0.45 11.77
N VAL A 224 1.94 -1.28 11.35
CA VAL A 224 0.63 -1.41 12.01
C VAL A 224 0.82 -1.91 13.44
N PHE A 225 1.69 -2.90 13.65
CA PHE A 225 2.01 -3.41 14.97
C PHE A 225 2.67 -2.35 15.85
N HIS A 226 3.65 -1.62 15.32
CA HIS A 226 4.31 -0.53 16.01
C HIS A 226 3.32 0.57 16.39
N PHE A 227 2.43 0.95 15.48
CA PHE A 227 1.39 1.93 15.74
C PHE A 227 0.49 1.47 16.88
N LEU A 228 0.01 0.22 16.88
CA LEU A 228 -0.85 -0.31 17.96
C LEU A 228 -0.15 -0.30 19.33
N VAL A 229 1.12 -0.68 19.36
CA VAL A 229 1.85 -0.93 20.61
C VAL A 229 2.47 0.33 21.20
N VAL A 230 2.96 1.24 20.37
CA VAL A 230 3.73 2.42 20.78
C VAL A 230 2.95 3.70 20.52
N THR A 231 2.63 3.98 19.25
CA THR A 231 2.07 5.28 18.85
C THR A 231 0.64 5.50 19.38
N LEU A 232 -0.22 4.48 19.31
CA LEU A 232 -1.63 4.61 19.66
C LEU A 232 -1.84 4.89 21.17
N PRO A 233 -1.18 4.16 22.11
CA PRO A 233 -1.25 4.51 23.53
C PRO A 233 -0.74 5.91 23.85
N GLU A 234 0.28 6.39 23.13
CA GLU A 234 0.83 7.75 23.28
C GLU A 234 -0.15 8.81 22.79
N VAL A 235 -0.70 8.63 21.58
CA VAL A 235 -1.71 9.54 20.99
C VAL A 235 -2.98 9.62 21.83
N LEU A 236 -3.39 8.50 22.44
CA LEU A 236 -4.55 8.44 23.32
C LEU A 236 -4.26 8.86 24.77
N GLU A 237 -3.01 9.26 25.07
CA GLU A 237 -2.55 9.69 26.39
C GLU A 237 -2.94 8.73 27.53
N VAL A 238 -2.87 7.41 27.29
CA VAL A 238 -3.46 6.38 28.19
C VAL A 238 -2.81 6.35 29.58
N GLN A 239 -1.63 6.96 29.73
CA GLN A 239 -0.89 7.07 30.99
C GLN A 239 -1.29 8.31 31.82
N ARG A 240 -2.03 9.26 31.24
CA ARG A 240 -2.42 10.49 31.94
C ARG A 240 -3.50 10.17 32.96
N ALA A 241 -3.37 10.72 34.17
CA ALA A 241 -4.40 10.58 35.19
C ALA A 241 -5.74 11.14 34.67
N PRO A 242 -6.88 10.50 34.97
CA PRO A 242 -8.18 10.96 34.50
C PRO A 242 -8.40 12.41 34.98
N GLN A 243 -8.43 13.35 34.03
CA GLN A 243 -9.03 14.67 34.25
C GLN A 243 -10.55 14.52 34.25
N GLU A 244 -11.24 15.48 34.86
CA GLU A 244 -12.64 15.46 35.30
C GLU A 244 -13.64 14.62 34.47
N PRO A 245 -14.64 13.99 35.12
CA PRO A 245 -15.54 12.99 34.51
C PRO A 245 -16.55 13.52 33.47
N SER A 246 -16.32 14.68 32.85
CA SER A 246 -17.29 15.35 31.99
C SER A 246 -16.98 15.33 30.49
N SER A 247 -15.88 14.73 30.04
CA SER A 247 -15.47 14.77 28.62
C SER A 247 -15.26 13.39 28.00
N GLY A 248 -16.31 12.81 27.39
CA GLY A 248 -16.21 11.72 26.41
C GLY A 248 -15.65 10.38 26.91
N PRO A 249 -15.51 9.37 26.02
CA PRO A 249 -14.82 8.13 26.33
C PRO A 249 -13.34 8.42 26.61
N SER A 250 -12.77 7.79 27.63
CA SER A 250 -11.35 7.98 27.93
C SER A 250 -10.48 7.40 26.81
N GLY A 251 -9.25 7.89 26.64
CA GLY A 251 -8.30 7.31 25.68
C GLY A 251 -8.07 5.80 25.92
N ARG A 252 -8.17 5.36 27.19
CA ARG A 252 -8.14 3.95 27.54
C ARG A 252 -9.35 3.17 26.99
N ASP A 253 -10.55 3.75 27.01
CA ASP A 253 -11.77 3.13 26.48
C ASP A 253 -11.70 3.01 24.95
N ILE A 254 -11.16 4.03 24.27
CA ILE A 254 -10.93 3.99 22.82
C ILE A 254 -9.90 2.89 22.48
N LEU A 255 -8.78 2.84 23.20
CA LEU A 255 -7.76 1.80 23.02
C LEU A 255 -8.36 0.41 23.23
N LEU A 256 -9.19 0.25 24.26
CA LEU A 256 -9.88 -0.99 24.57
C LEU A 256 -10.83 -1.42 23.44
N GLN A 257 -11.58 -0.46 22.88
CA GLN A 257 -12.46 -0.71 21.74
C GLN A 257 -11.68 -1.17 20.50
N ILE A 258 -10.54 -0.53 20.20
CA ILE A 258 -9.67 -0.93 19.08
C ILE A 258 -9.11 -2.34 19.29
N TYR A 259 -8.52 -2.62 20.47
CA TYR A 259 -7.95 -3.93 20.79
C TYR A 259 -8.98 -5.06 20.83
N SER A 260 -10.27 -4.73 21.05
CA SER A 260 -11.35 -5.70 20.94
C SER A 260 -11.59 -6.23 19.52
N ARG A 261 -11.02 -5.56 18.50
CA ARG A 261 -11.15 -5.92 17.08
C ARG A 261 -9.88 -6.51 16.44
N VAL A 262 -8.74 -6.48 17.13
CA VAL A 262 -7.46 -6.93 16.59
C VAL A 262 -7.41 -8.47 16.43
N PRO A 263 -6.85 -9.06 15.36
CA PRO A 263 -6.68 -10.50 15.24
C PRO A 263 -5.89 -11.09 16.41
N PHE A 264 -6.19 -12.33 16.80
CA PHE A 264 -5.65 -12.90 18.04
C PHE A 264 -4.12 -12.87 18.11
N GLU A 265 -3.41 -13.26 17.05
CA GLU A 265 -1.94 -13.32 17.08
C GLU A 265 -1.33 -11.94 17.27
N MET A 266 -1.89 -10.91 16.61
CA MET A 266 -1.47 -9.52 16.77
C MET A 266 -1.84 -8.98 18.16
N PHE A 267 -3.04 -9.28 18.67
CA PHE A 267 -3.49 -8.91 20.01
C PHE A 267 -2.58 -9.51 21.09
N LYS A 268 -2.31 -10.82 21.02
CA LYS A 268 -1.39 -11.52 21.92
C LYS A 268 -0.02 -10.86 21.89
N SER A 269 0.56 -10.71 20.71
CA SER A 269 1.91 -10.16 20.54
C SER A 269 2.00 -8.72 21.03
N ALA A 270 0.95 -7.92 20.84
CA ALA A 270 0.90 -6.53 21.29
C ALA A 270 0.85 -6.43 22.82
N ILE A 271 -0.02 -7.22 23.48
CA ILE A 271 -0.15 -7.21 24.95
C ILE A 271 1.10 -7.77 25.63
N GLU A 272 1.71 -8.80 25.06
CA GLU A 272 2.94 -9.40 25.57
C GLU A 272 4.19 -8.58 25.25
N SER A 273 4.08 -7.56 24.40
CA SER A 273 5.22 -6.72 24.06
C SER A 273 5.73 -5.94 25.27
N PRO A 274 7.05 -5.90 25.52
CA PRO A 274 7.61 -5.04 26.55
C PRO A 274 7.41 -3.55 26.23
N THR A 275 7.26 -3.18 24.95
CA THR A 275 7.05 -1.79 24.52
C THR A 275 5.62 -1.28 24.67
N PHE A 276 4.67 -2.14 25.08
CA PHE A 276 3.28 -1.73 25.29
C PHE A 276 3.10 -1.04 26.65
N ILE A 277 3.14 0.30 26.67
CA ILE A 277 3.12 1.05 27.94
C ILE A 277 1.68 1.46 28.31
N ILE A 278 1.08 0.71 29.24
CA ILE A 278 -0.29 0.95 29.74
C ILE A 278 -0.38 1.03 31.29
N GLY A 279 0.77 1.22 31.93
CA GLY A 279 0.93 1.21 33.39
C GLY A 279 1.65 -0.04 33.89
N SER A 280 1.34 -0.46 35.12
CA SER A 280 1.93 -1.67 35.73
C SER A 280 1.46 -2.96 35.07
N ASP A 281 2.14 -4.07 35.35
CA ASP A 281 1.70 -5.41 34.90
C ASP A 281 0.27 -5.74 35.34
N GLN A 282 -0.16 -5.24 36.50
CA GLN A 282 -1.54 -5.38 36.97
C GLN A 282 -2.52 -4.57 36.10
N ALA A 283 -2.15 -3.36 35.69
CA ALA A 283 -2.97 -2.53 34.79
C ALA A 283 -3.06 -3.12 33.37
N ARG A 284 -1.95 -3.71 32.89
CA ARG A 284 -1.88 -4.46 31.64
C ARG A 284 -2.72 -5.74 31.69
N PHE A 285 -2.62 -6.52 32.77
CA PHE A 285 -3.44 -7.71 33.00
C PHE A 285 -4.94 -7.35 33.01
N LYS A 286 -5.31 -6.30 33.74
CA LYS A 286 -6.69 -5.80 33.78
C LYS A 286 -7.16 -5.39 32.38
N PHE A 287 -6.35 -4.61 31.66
CA PHE A 287 -6.67 -4.19 30.28
C PHE A 287 -6.91 -5.39 29.37
N ALA A 288 -6.01 -6.37 29.38
CA ALA A 288 -6.12 -7.56 28.56
C ALA A 288 -7.37 -8.39 28.90
N LYS A 289 -7.70 -8.50 30.20
CA LYS A 289 -8.92 -9.16 30.66
C LYS A 289 -10.17 -8.46 30.13
N ASP A 290 -10.23 -7.13 30.26
CA ASP A 290 -11.36 -6.32 29.79
C ASP A 290 -11.49 -6.42 28.25
N ALA A 291 -10.36 -6.41 27.52
CA ALA A 291 -10.34 -6.55 26.07
C ALA A 291 -10.88 -7.92 25.65
N ILE A 292 -10.41 -9.01 26.27
CA ILE A 292 -10.91 -10.37 26.02
C ILE A 292 -12.41 -10.47 26.30
N GLU A 293 -12.92 -9.81 27.34
CA GLU A 293 -14.35 -9.80 27.62
C GLU A 293 -15.18 -9.16 26.50
N LEU A 294 -14.72 -8.04 25.94
CA LEU A 294 -15.35 -7.41 24.78
C LEU A 294 -15.24 -8.28 23.53
N ARG A 295 -14.10 -8.93 23.33
CA ARG A 295 -13.85 -9.84 22.19
C ARG A 295 -14.79 -11.03 22.16
N LYS A 296 -15.15 -11.57 23.34
CA LYS A 296 -16.17 -12.64 23.47
C LYS A 296 -17.54 -12.23 22.91
N ARG A 297 -17.87 -10.94 22.96
CA ARG A 297 -19.13 -10.40 22.44
C ARG A 297 -19.05 -10.12 20.93
N GLY A 298 -17.84 -9.90 20.39
CA GLY A 298 -17.53 -9.60 19.00
C GLY A 298 -16.85 -10.74 18.24
N ILE A 299 -15.63 -10.49 17.74
CA ILE A 299 -14.91 -11.33 16.75
C ILE A 299 -14.68 -12.77 17.24
N ALA A 300 -14.47 -12.99 18.54
CA ALA A 300 -14.25 -14.34 19.07
C ALA A 300 -15.53 -15.20 19.15
N ARG A 301 -16.72 -14.59 19.01
CA ARG A 301 -18.02 -15.27 19.19
C ARG A 301 -18.29 -16.36 18.13
N GLY A 302 -17.64 -16.29 16.97
CA GLY A 302 -17.84 -17.23 15.85
C GLY A 302 -16.76 -18.31 15.68
N LEU A 303 -15.58 -18.14 16.28
CA LEU A 303 -14.40 -18.99 15.99
C LEU A 303 -14.31 -20.24 16.89
N GLY A 304 -15.22 -20.41 17.85
CA GLY A 304 -15.19 -21.55 18.78
C GLY A 304 -13.94 -21.58 19.67
N ALA A 305 -13.26 -20.46 19.81
CA ALA A 305 -12.02 -20.33 20.58
C ALA A 305 -12.26 -19.55 21.89
N GLU A 306 -11.68 -20.03 22.99
CA GLU A 306 -11.67 -19.31 24.26
C GLU A 306 -10.31 -18.65 24.47
N GLU A 307 -10.31 -17.32 24.55
CA GLU A 307 -9.13 -16.52 24.88
C GLU A 307 -9.07 -16.29 26.40
N THR A 308 -7.88 -16.43 27.00
CA THR A 308 -7.64 -16.22 28.42
C THR A 308 -6.34 -15.46 28.65
N VAL A 309 -6.29 -14.65 29.71
CA VAL A 309 -5.08 -13.94 30.17
C VAL A 309 -4.57 -14.58 31.47
N VAL A 310 -3.26 -14.75 31.57
CA VAL A 310 -2.56 -15.29 32.73
C VAL A 310 -1.46 -14.32 33.15
N LEU A 311 -1.24 -14.21 34.45
CA LEU A 311 -0.13 -13.47 35.04
C LEU A 311 0.91 -14.49 35.53
N ALA A 312 2.09 -14.50 34.91
CA ALA A 312 3.17 -15.38 35.30
C ALA A 312 4.00 -14.72 36.40
N PHE A 313 3.94 -15.29 37.60
CA PHE A 313 4.80 -14.90 38.72
C PHE A 313 5.99 -15.88 38.78
N GLY A 314 7.22 -15.37 38.65
CA GLY A 314 8.42 -16.12 39.07
C GLY A 314 9.35 -16.72 38.00
N GLN A 315 9.24 -16.34 36.73
CA GLN A 315 10.25 -16.70 35.70
C GLN A 315 10.62 -15.47 34.85
N GLY A 316 11.25 -14.49 35.48
CA GLY A 316 11.81 -13.34 34.76
C GLY A 316 13.13 -13.69 34.09
N THR A 317 13.10 -14.26 32.90
CA THR A 317 14.20 -14.03 31.95
C THR A 317 14.07 -12.57 31.53
N PHE A 318 15.12 -11.77 31.76
CA PHE A 318 15.16 -10.33 31.48
C PHE A 318 14.53 -10.01 30.10
N GLY A 319 13.39 -9.32 30.09
CA GLY A 319 12.75 -8.80 28.87
C GLY A 319 11.37 -9.37 28.48
N SER A 320 10.83 -10.38 29.19
CA SER A 320 9.48 -10.91 28.94
C SER A 320 8.40 -10.20 29.76
N SER A 321 7.28 -9.81 29.13
CA SER A 321 6.07 -9.35 29.83
C SER A 321 5.57 -10.40 30.83
N ALA A 322 5.19 -10.00 32.04
CA ALA A 322 4.59 -10.91 33.04
C ALA A 322 3.16 -11.35 32.66
N VAL A 323 2.51 -10.63 31.74
CA VAL A 323 1.16 -10.91 31.23
C VAL A 323 1.28 -11.75 29.96
N HIS A 324 0.58 -12.88 29.91
CA HIS A 324 0.50 -13.77 28.76
C HIS A 324 -0.95 -14.02 28.31
N ILE A 325 -1.16 -14.14 27.01
CA ILE A 325 -2.46 -14.39 26.39
C ILE A 325 -2.44 -15.76 25.72
N THR A 326 -3.44 -16.59 26.02
CA THR A 326 -3.58 -17.93 25.47
C THR A 326 -4.95 -18.11 24.82
N ARG A 327 -5.03 -18.95 23.79
CA ARG A 327 -6.27 -19.29 23.09
C ARG A 327 -6.43 -20.80 23.00
N LYS A 328 -7.57 -21.30 23.48
CA LYS A 328 -7.93 -22.71 23.45
C LYS A 328 -9.11 -22.93 22.50
N MET A 329 -8.93 -23.76 21.48
CA MET A 329 -10.02 -24.16 20.60
C MET A 329 -10.97 -25.12 21.34
N ARG A 330 -12.27 -24.84 21.32
CA ARG A 330 -13.28 -25.77 21.85
C ARG A 330 -13.32 -26.98 20.93
N LYS A 331 -12.96 -28.15 21.45
CA LYS A 331 -13.08 -29.42 20.72
C LYS A 331 -14.56 -29.64 20.41
N ARG A 332 -14.92 -29.85 19.12
CA ARG A 332 -16.27 -30.30 18.76
C ARG A 332 -16.53 -31.65 19.43
N PRO A 333 -17.68 -31.87 20.07
CA PRO A 333 -17.99 -33.17 20.66
C PRO A 333 -18.00 -34.23 19.55
N LEU A 334 -17.08 -35.19 19.63
CA LEU A 334 -17.13 -36.40 18.80
C LEU A 334 -18.35 -37.20 19.22
N TRP A 335 -19.33 -37.31 18.33
CA TRP A 335 -20.48 -38.18 18.52
C TRP A 335 -19.98 -39.63 18.51
N LYS A 336 -20.14 -40.32 19.64
CA LYS A 336 -20.02 -41.78 19.68
C LYS A 336 -21.21 -42.37 18.92
N VAL A 337 -20.93 -43.04 17.80
CA VAL A 337 -21.88 -43.96 17.19
C VAL A 337 -21.90 -45.20 18.08
N ASN A 338 -23.01 -45.46 18.76
CA ASN A 338 -23.22 -46.74 19.44
C ASN A 338 -23.65 -47.76 18.37
N SER A 339 -22.87 -48.83 18.25
CA SER A 339 -23.15 -50.00 17.40
C SER A 339 -24.15 -50.94 18.04
#